data_AF-A0A950LUX8-F1
#
_entry.id   AF-A0A950LUX8-F1
#
_cell.length_a   1.000
_cell.length_b   1.000
_cell.length_c   1.000
_cell.angle_alpha   90.00
_cell.angle_beta   90.00
_cell.angle_gamma   90.00
#
_symmetry.space_group_name_H-M   'P 1'
#
loop_
_entity.id
_entity.type
_entity.pdbx_description
1 polymer ?
#
loop_
_entity_poly.entity_id
_entity_poly.type
_entity_poly.pdbx_seq_one_letter_code
_entity_poly.pdbx_strand_id
1 'polypeptide(L)'
;MTVPAEDHAASHDFALHRLSWADFDHLARGEGGAGVVLRLRSAERSRRLLLLRALVEETTKTPEVFGPLPSSEDAWELLARVQEKAPRALDLILAHPYAGTWAGYTMRLLRNRITGVCPMWMHVGHLHALAAAAAIHARLDFQTHIPLWNGGAMLPTLGLAQLAADSLWS
;
A
#
# COMPACT_ATOMS: atom_id res chain seq x y z
N MET A 1 21.27 46.11 -7.38
CA MET A 1 20.50 45.65 -6.22
C MET A 1 19.91 44.30 -6.61
N THR A 2 20.65 43.24 -6.30
CA THR A 2 20.44 41.89 -6.82
C THR A 2 19.90 41.06 -5.67
N VAL A 3 18.65 40.63 -5.77
CA VAL A 3 18.07 39.66 -4.82
C VAL A 3 18.52 38.28 -5.29
N PRO A 4 19.21 37.47 -4.47
CA PRO A 4 19.49 36.10 -4.85
C PRO A 4 18.21 35.29 -4.70
N ALA A 5 17.85 34.56 -5.75
CA ALA A 5 16.85 33.51 -5.69
C ALA A 5 17.43 32.37 -4.84
N GLU A 6 16.74 32.03 -3.74
CA GLU A 6 17.03 30.85 -2.96
C GLU A 6 16.83 29.61 -3.84
N ASP A 7 17.93 28.88 -4.02
CA ASP A 7 17.98 27.62 -4.73
C ASP A 7 17.32 26.55 -3.84
N HIS A 8 16.01 26.41 -3.98
CA HIS A 8 15.21 25.38 -3.32
C HIS A 8 14.77 24.33 -4.33
N ALA A 9 15.69 23.44 -4.69
CA ALA A 9 15.33 22.12 -5.17
C ALA A 9 16.45 21.12 -4.85
N ALA A 10 16.37 20.50 -3.69
CA ALA A 10 17.02 19.22 -3.48
C ALA A 10 16.46 18.24 -4.52
N SER A 11 17.17 18.08 -5.63
CA SER A 11 16.89 17.04 -6.62
C SER A 11 17.11 15.70 -5.92
N HIS A 12 16.03 15.09 -5.44
CA HIS A 12 16.08 13.69 -5.00
C HIS A 12 16.36 12.85 -6.25
N ASP A 13 17.62 12.48 -6.45
CA ASP A 13 18.03 11.62 -7.54
C ASP A 13 17.48 10.21 -7.27
N PHE A 14 16.29 9.93 -7.82
CA PHE A 14 15.67 8.62 -7.69
C PHE A 14 16.43 7.63 -8.56
N ALA A 15 17.24 6.78 -7.93
CA ALA A 15 17.94 5.71 -8.62
C ALA A 15 16.94 4.77 -9.33
N LEU A 16 17.06 4.67 -10.65
CA LEU A 16 16.25 3.75 -11.44
C LEU A 16 16.69 2.31 -11.20
N HIS A 17 15.70 1.41 -11.05
CA HIS A 17 15.94 -0.03 -11.04
C HIS A 17 16.35 -0.50 -12.43
N ARG A 18 17.49 -1.19 -12.55
CA ARG A 18 18.05 -1.68 -13.82
C ARG A 18 18.35 -3.18 -13.73
N LEU A 19 18.21 -3.86 -14.87
CA LEU A 19 18.58 -5.25 -15.06
C LEU A 19 19.51 -5.32 -16.28
N SER A 20 20.62 -6.05 -16.17
CA SER A 20 21.50 -6.27 -17.32
C SER A 20 20.85 -7.23 -18.32
N TRP A 21 21.23 -7.15 -19.60
CA TRP A 21 20.76 -8.10 -20.61
C TRP A 21 21.14 -9.54 -20.27
N ALA A 22 22.34 -9.76 -19.71
CA ALA A 22 22.77 -11.09 -19.28
C ALA A 22 21.88 -11.66 -18.16
N ASP A 23 21.56 -10.85 -17.15
CA ASP A 23 20.65 -11.28 -16.08
C ASP A 23 19.23 -11.55 -16.58
N PHE A 24 18.75 -10.74 -17.53
CA PHE A 24 17.46 -10.93 -18.18
C PHE A 24 17.42 -12.27 -18.92
N ASP A 25 18.48 -12.57 -19.66
CA ASP A 25 18.66 -13.82 -20.40
C ASP A 25 18.69 -15.06 -19.48
N HIS A 26 19.34 -14.97 -18.33
CA HIS A 26 19.30 -16.03 -17.32
C HIS A 26 17.90 -16.18 -16.71
N LEU A 27 17.22 -15.08 -16.40
CA LEU A 27 15.86 -15.12 -15.88
C LEU A 27 14.90 -15.79 -16.87
N ALA A 28 15.01 -15.46 -18.16
CA ALA A 28 14.17 -16.03 -19.22
C ALA A 28 14.35 -17.54 -19.40
N ARG A 29 15.53 -18.07 -19.04
CA ARG A 29 15.85 -19.51 -19.03
C ARG A 29 15.50 -20.20 -17.72
N GLY A 30 15.03 -19.46 -16.70
CA GLY A 30 14.79 -20.00 -15.36
C GLY A 30 16.08 -20.18 -14.53
N GLU A 31 17.20 -19.63 -14.99
CA GLU A 31 18.54 -19.74 -14.40
C GLU A 31 18.92 -18.51 -13.55
N GLY A 32 17.96 -17.60 -13.32
CA GLY A 32 18.18 -16.39 -12.54
C GLY A 32 18.56 -16.70 -11.09
N GLY A 33 19.81 -16.40 -10.71
CA GLY A 33 20.29 -16.61 -9.34
C GLY A 33 19.64 -15.69 -8.31
N ALA A 34 19.86 -15.98 -7.02
CA ALA A 34 19.28 -15.24 -5.90
C ALA A 34 19.53 -13.71 -5.97
N GLY A 35 20.69 -13.29 -6.48
CA GLY A 35 21.00 -11.86 -6.67
C GLY A 35 20.06 -11.15 -7.64
N VAL A 36 19.66 -11.81 -8.74
CA VAL A 36 18.68 -11.27 -9.71
C VAL A 36 17.31 -11.14 -9.06
N VAL A 37 16.88 -12.18 -8.34
CA VAL A 37 15.60 -12.19 -7.62
C VAL A 37 15.53 -11.07 -6.57
N LEU A 38 16.62 -10.83 -5.84
CA LEU A 38 16.70 -9.73 -4.87
C LEU A 38 16.58 -8.35 -5.54
N ARG A 39 17.19 -8.15 -6.72
CA ARG A 39 17.02 -6.92 -7.51
C ARG A 39 15.56 -6.71 -7.94
N LEU A 40 14.92 -7.75 -8.45
CA LEU A 40 13.49 -7.69 -8.82
C LEU A 40 12.61 -7.40 -7.60
N ARG A 41 12.87 -8.03 -6.45
CA ARG A 41 12.14 -7.77 -5.20
C ARG A 41 12.30 -6.30 -4.77
N SER A 42 13.50 -5.72 -4.90
CA SER A 42 13.74 -4.31 -4.61
C SER A 42 12.94 -3.38 -5.53
N ALA A 43 12.93 -3.65 -6.84
CA ALA A 43 12.13 -2.90 -7.80
C ALA A 43 10.63 -2.97 -7.50
N GLU A 44 10.13 -4.17 -7.22
CA GLU A 44 8.75 -4.43 -6.86
C GLU A 44 8.34 -3.75 -5.55
N ARG A 45 9.24 -3.68 -4.57
CA ARG A 45 9.04 -2.94 -3.32
C ARG A 45 8.87 -1.43 -3.60
N SER A 46 9.78 -0.81 -4.34
CA SER A 46 9.68 0.61 -4.72
C SER A 46 8.40 0.90 -5.49
N ARG A 47 8.06 0.04 -6.47
CA ARG A 47 6.83 0.16 -7.26
C ARG A 47 5.58 0.15 -6.39
N ARG A 48 5.48 -0.76 -5.42
CA ARG A 48 4.32 -0.82 -4.52
C ARG A 48 4.24 0.39 -3.60
N LEU A 49 5.35 0.86 -3.04
CA LEU A 49 5.35 2.08 -2.23
C LEU A 49 4.87 3.30 -3.02
N LEU A 50 5.34 3.47 -4.26
CA LEU A 50 4.88 4.55 -5.14
C LEU A 50 3.40 4.42 -5.48
N LEU A 51 2.89 3.20 -5.71
CA LEU A 51 1.46 2.98 -5.95
C LEU A 51 0.60 3.28 -4.72
N LEU A 52 1.03 2.88 -3.53
CA LEU A 52 0.33 3.21 -2.29
C LEU A 52 0.32 4.72 -2.05
N ARG A 53 1.46 5.39 -2.29
CA ARG A 53 1.56 6.84 -2.19
C ARG A 53 0.63 7.56 -3.17
N ALA A 54 0.63 7.13 -4.43
CA ALA A 54 -0.26 7.67 -5.46
C ALA A 54 -1.74 7.42 -5.12
N LEU A 55 -2.07 6.27 -4.53
CA LEU A 55 -3.42 5.98 -4.05
C LEU A 55 -3.83 6.96 -2.96
N VAL A 56 -2.99 7.17 -1.94
CA VAL A 56 -3.24 8.14 -0.85
C VAL A 56 -3.47 9.54 -1.45
N GLU A 57 -2.59 10.00 -2.34
CA GLU A 57 -2.69 11.31 -2.98
C GLU A 57 -3.95 11.48 -3.84
N GLU A 58 -4.41 10.44 -4.54
CA GLU A 58 -5.67 10.54 -5.29
C GLU A 58 -6.88 10.53 -4.36
N THR A 59 -6.83 9.74 -3.29
CA THR A 59 -7.93 9.67 -2.34
C THR A 59 -8.10 11.00 -1.60
N THR A 60 -7.04 11.66 -1.15
CA THR A 60 -7.14 12.96 -0.46
C THR A 60 -7.78 14.07 -1.30
N LYS A 61 -7.70 13.98 -2.63
CA LYS A 61 -8.38 14.89 -3.56
C LYS A 61 -9.87 14.63 -3.72
N THR A 62 -10.38 13.51 -3.21
CA THR A 62 -11.77 13.05 -3.44
C THR A 62 -12.36 12.46 -2.15
N PRO A 63 -12.62 13.29 -1.11
CA PRO A 63 -13.01 12.82 0.21
C PRO A 63 -14.23 11.89 0.28
N GLU A 64 -15.14 12.02 -0.68
CA GLU A 64 -16.34 11.20 -0.82
C GLU A 64 -16.04 9.69 -1.00
N VAL A 65 -14.82 9.30 -1.37
CA VAL A 65 -14.48 7.89 -1.64
C VAL A 65 -14.15 7.08 -0.38
N PHE A 66 -13.85 7.70 0.77
CA PHE A 66 -13.51 6.95 2.00
C PHE A 66 -14.74 6.48 2.77
N GLY A 67 -15.93 7.01 2.45
CA GLY A 67 -17.18 6.63 3.12
C GLY A 67 -17.09 6.78 4.64
N PRO A 68 -17.37 5.73 5.43
CA PRO A 68 -17.34 5.80 6.91
C PRO A 68 -15.92 5.72 7.49
N LEU A 69 -14.90 5.47 6.67
CA LEU A 69 -13.53 5.32 7.14
C LEU A 69 -12.83 6.68 7.27
N PRO A 70 -11.83 6.77 8.17
CA PRO A 70 -10.99 7.95 8.24
C PRO A 70 -10.12 8.11 6.98
N SER A 71 -9.46 9.26 6.89
CA SER A 71 -8.57 9.61 5.79
C SER A 71 -7.53 8.51 5.52
N SER A 72 -7.16 8.36 4.25
CA SER A 72 -6.06 7.45 3.87
C SER A 72 -4.70 7.93 4.37
N GLU A 73 -4.58 9.20 4.78
CA GLU A 73 -3.38 9.73 5.43
C GLU A 73 -3.11 9.05 6.77
N ASP A 74 -4.13 8.78 7.59
CA ASP A 74 -3.97 8.08 8.88
C ASP A 74 -3.35 6.68 8.71
N ALA A 75 -3.78 5.95 7.67
CA ALA A 75 -3.20 4.66 7.33
C ALA A 75 -1.75 4.80 6.84
N TRP A 76 -1.47 5.84 6.05
CA TRP A 76 -0.13 6.13 5.56
C TRP A 76 0.84 6.48 6.70
N GLU A 77 0.40 7.26 7.68
CA GLU A 77 1.17 7.59 8.89
C GLU A 77 1.45 6.35 9.72
N LEU A 78 0.47 5.45 9.89
CA LEU A 78 0.70 4.17 10.57
C LEU A 78 1.73 3.31 9.84
N LEU A 79 1.69 3.26 8.50
CA LEU A 79 2.72 2.58 7.70
C LEU A 79 4.09 3.25 7.84
N ALA A 80 4.17 4.57 7.92
CA ALA A 80 5.42 5.29 8.16
C ALA A 80 6.02 4.96 9.54
N ARG A 81 5.19 4.88 10.59
CA ARG A 81 5.60 4.41 11.91
C ARG A 81 6.14 2.97 11.86
N VAL A 82 5.49 2.09 11.12
CA VAL A 82 5.97 0.70 10.92
C VAL A 82 7.31 0.68 10.19
N GLN A 83 7.47 1.48 9.13
CA GLN A 83 8.74 1.60 8.39
C GLN A 83 9.89 2.04 9.30
N GLU A 84 9.63 2.96 10.23
CA GLU A 84 10.64 3.44 11.17
C GLU A 84 11.03 2.38 12.22
N LYS A 85 10.06 1.70 12.82
CA LYS A 85 10.30 0.77 13.94
C LYS A 85 10.60 -0.66 13.51
N ALA A 86 9.98 -1.13 12.43
CA ALA A 86 10.03 -2.52 12.00
C ALA A 86 9.93 -2.64 10.46
N PRO A 87 10.96 -2.21 9.71
CA PRO A 87 10.93 -2.21 8.24
C PRO A 87 10.64 -3.58 7.63
N ARG A 88 11.08 -4.67 8.30
CA ARG A 88 10.78 -6.05 7.86
C ARG A 88 9.29 -6.40 7.92
N ALA A 89 8.53 -5.81 8.85
CA ALA A 89 7.09 -6.01 8.93
C ALA A 89 6.37 -5.32 7.76
N LEU A 90 6.81 -4.11 7.39
CA LEU A 90 6.30 -3.46 6.18
C LEU A 90 6.67 -4.25 4.91
N ASP A 91 7.90 -4.75 4.82
CA ASP A 91 8.35 -5.54 3.67
C ASP A 91 7.51 -6.81 3.49
N LEU A 92 7.09 -7.46 4.58
CA LEU A 92 6.19 -8.63 4.53
C LEU A 92 4.85 -8.27 3.89
N ILE A 93 4.27 -7.13 4.25
CA ILE A 93 2.99 -6.66 3.71
C ILE A 93 3.15 -6.22 2.25
N LEU A 94 4.21 -5.48 1.92
CA LEU A 94 4.51 -5.09 0.54
C LEU A 94 4.83 -6.29 -0.34
N ALA A 95 5.42 -7.36 0.19
CA ALA A 95 5.69 -8.58 -0.56
C ALA A 95 4.43 -9.41 -0.82
N HIS A 96 3.29 -9.10 -0.17
CA HIS A 96 2.06 -9.87 -0.33
C HIS A 96 1.55 -9.76 -1.79
N PRO A 97 1.32 -10.89 -2.49
CA PRO A 97 0.95 -10.87 -3.91
C PRO A 97 -0.28 -10.01 -4.21
N TYR A 98 -1.27 -10.04 -3.30
CA TYR A 98 -2.50 -9.27 -3.44
C TYR A 98 -2.31 -7.76 -3.36
N ALA A 99 -1.33 -7.26 -2.59
CA ALA A 99 -1.16 -5.82 -2.36
C ALA A 99 -0.89 -5.05 -3.66
N GLY A 100 -0.10 -5.63 -4.57
CA GLY A 100 0.18 -5.02 -5.88
C GLY A 100 -1.04 -4.97 -6.80
N THR A 101 -1.75 -6.09 -6.92
CA THR A 101 -2.95 -6.21 -7.77
C THR A 101 -4.08 -5.32 -7.27
N TRP A 102 -4.33 -5.31 -5.95
CA TRP A 102 -5.32 -4.45 -5.33
C TRP A 102 -5.02 -2.96 -5.56
N ALA A 103 -3.77 -2.52 -5.33
CA ALA A 103 -3.41 -1.12 -5.50
C ALA A 103 -3.62 -0.65 -6.95
N GLY A 104 -3.18 -1.46 -7.92
CA GLY A 104 -3.38 -1.17 -9.34
C GLY A 104 -4.86 -1.18 -9.76
N TYR A 105 -5.63 -2.15 -9.25
CA TYR A 105 -7.07 -2.25 -9.51
C TYR A 105 -7.83 -1.04 -8.94
N THR A 106 -7.58 -0.69 -7.68
CA THR A 106 -8.23 0.45 -7.00
C THR A 106 -7.88 1.76 -7.68
N MET A 107 -6.61 1.96 -8.04
CA MET A 107 -6.18 3.15 -8.78
C MET A 107 -6.89 3.28 -10.13
N ARG A 108 -7.11 2.15 -10.84
CA ARG A 108 -7.86 2.14 -12.09
C ARG A 108 -9.33 2.53 -11.88
N LEU A 109 -9.97 2.04 -10.82
CA LEU A 109 -11.34 2.42 -10.49
C LEU A 109 -11.46 3.92 -10.20
N LEU A 110 -10.54 4.48 -9.39
CA LEU A 110 -10.50 5.89 -9.05
C LEU A 110 -10.29 6.77 -10.30
N ARG A 111 -9.24 6.50 -11.09
CA ARG A 111 -8.91 7.30 -12.27
C ARG A 111 -10.00 7.32 -13.33
N ASN A 112 -10.64 6.17 -13.55
CA ASN A 112 -11.67 6.04 -14.57
C ASN A 112 -13.08 6.36 -14.05
N ARG A 113 -13.23 6.65 -12.75
CA ARG A 113 -14.52 6.86 -12.07
C ARG A 113 -15.52 5.72 -12.32
N ILE A 114 -15.03 4.48 -12.24
CA ILE A 114 -15.84 3.28 -12.47
C ILE A 114 -16.15 2.62 -11.12
N THR A 115 -17.36 2.06 -11.00
CA THR A 115 -17.77 1.28 -9.83
C THR A 115 -17.12 -0.12 -9.83
N GLY A 116 -16.69 -0.56 -8.65
CA GLY A 116 -16.15 -1.90 -8.46
C GLY A 116 -17.23 -2.92 -8.11
N VAL A 117 -16.80 -4.13 -7.74
CA VAL A 117 -17.67 -5.20 -7.23
C VAL A 117 -18.23 -4.91 -5.83
N CYS A 118 -17.62 -3.97 -5.12
CA CYS A 118 -18.09 -3.44 -3.84
C CYS A 118 -17.97 -1.90 -3.83
N PRO A 119 -18.54 -1.21 -2.83
CA PRO A 119 -18.44 0.24 -2.73
C PRO A 119 -16.99 0.73 -2.74
N MET A 120 -16.73 1.92 -3.30
CA MET A 120 -15.36 2.45 -3.44
C MET A 120 -14.61 2.51 -2.10
N TRP A 121 -15.31 2.85 -1.01
CA TRP A 121 -14.72 2.91 0.33
C TRP A 121 -14.16 1.57 0.82
N MET A 122 -14.68 0.44 0.33
CA MET A 122 -14.12 -0.89 0.61
C MET A 122 -12.78 -1.09 -0.10
N HIS A 123 -12.68 -0.62 -1.34
CA HIS A 123 -11.44 -0.72 -2.11
C HIS A 123 -10.37 0.18 -1.51
N VAL A 124 -10.66 1.46 -1.27
CA VAL A 124 -9.72 2.41 -0.67
C VAL A 124 -9.39 2.02 0.78
N GLY A 125 -10.40 1.59 1.53
CA GLY A 125 -10.29 1.18 2.93
C GLY A 125 -9.35 0.00 3.18
N HIS A 126 -9.04 -0.80 2.17
CA HIS A 126 -8.07 -1.88 2.30
C HIS A 126 -6.66 -1.36 2.65
N LEU A 127 -6.36 -0.08 2.40
CA LEU A 127 -5.14 0.56 2.90
C LEU A 127 -5.06 0.52 4.43
N HIS A 128 -6.17 0.78 5.13
CA HIS A 128 -6.23 0.68 6.59
C HIS A 128 -6.01 -0.76 7.07
N ALA A 129 -6.56 -1.75 6.36
CA ALA A 129 -6.32 -3.16 6.66
C ALA A 129 -4.84 -3.55 6.47
N LEU A 130 -4.16 -3.04 5.44
CA LEU A 130 -2.72 -3.22 5.25
C LEU A 130 -1.92 -2.58 6.37
N ALA A 131 -2.26 -1.35 6.76
CA ALA A 131 -1.60 -0.63 7.85
C ALA A 131 -1.76 -1.34 9.19
N ALA A 132 -2.97 -1.82 9.50
CA ALA A 132 -3.25 -2.62 10.70
C ALA A 132 -2.43 -3.91 10.71
N ALA A 133 -2.41 -4.67 9.61
CA ALA A 133 -1.62 -5.89 9.52
C ALA A 133 -0.12 -5.62 9.70
N ALA A 134 0.41 -4.57 9.08
CA ALA A 134 1.80 -4.15 9.23
C ALA A 134 2.14 -3.80 10.68
N ALA A 135 1.27 -3.06 11.35
CA ALA A 135 1.44 -2.65 12.74
C ALA A 135 1.39 -3.84 13.73
N ILE A 136 0.51 -4.82 13.48
CA ILE A 136 0.45 -6.07 14.24
C ILE A 136 1.75 -6.86 14.11
N HIS A 137 2.25 -7.05 12.88
CA HIS A 137 3.55 -7.73 12.65
C HIS A 137 4.72 -6.97 13.29
N ALA A 138 4.63 -5.64 13.33
CA ALA A 138 5.61 -4.77 13.98
C ALA A 138 5.48 -4.73 15.52
N ARG A 139 4.44 -5.35 16.10
CA ARG A 139 4.11 -5.31 17.54
C ARG A 139 4.01 -3.89 18.09
N LEU A 140 3.45 -2.98 17.29
CA LEU A 140 3.20 -1.61 17.74
C LEU A 140 1.89 -1.53 18.52
N ASP A 141 1.83 -0.58 19.45
CA ASP A 141 0.56 -0.13 20.00
C ASP A 141 -0.09 0.88 19.04
N PHE A 142 -1.35 0.63 18.65
CA PHE A 142 -2.08 1.46 17.68
C PHE A 142 -3.59 1.25 17.77
N GLN A 143 -4.32 2.24 17.25
CA GLN A 143 -5.75 2.16 17.00
C GLN A 143 -6.01 2.61 15.56
N THR A 144 -6.88 1.90 14.85
CA THR A 144 -7.27 2.24 13.47
C THR A 144 -8.64 1.66 13.15
N HIS A 145 -9.26 2.14 12.07
CA HIS A 145 -10.54 1.62 11.57
C HIS A 145 -10.27 0.80 10.31
N ILE A 146 -10.81 -0.42 10.26
CA ILE A 146 -10.69 -1.29 9.09
C ILE A 146 -12.06 -1.54 8.45
N PRO A 147 -12.13 -1.74 7.12
CA PRO A 147 -13.39 -2.02 6.45
C PRO A 147 -13.99 -3.35 6.94
N LEU A 148 -15.27 -3.31 7.29
CA LEU A 148 -16.10 -4.48 7.59
C LEU A 148 -17.07 -4.72 6.44
N TRP A 149 -17.08 -5.93 5.87
CA TRP A 149 -17.97 -6.27 4.76
C TRP A 149 -18.69 -7.58 5.02
N ASN A 150 -20.02 -7.54 5.01
CA ASN A 150 -20.88 -8.70 5.29
C ASN A 150 -20.48 -9.43 6.59
N GLY A 151 -20.16 -8.66 7.65
CA GLY A 151 -19.69 -9.20 8.93
C GLY A 151 -18.24 -9.69 8.95
N GLY A 152 -17.51 -9.60 7.84
CA GLY A 152 -16.12 -10.03 7.72
C GLY A 152 -15.10 -8.88 7.72
N ALA A 153 -14.11 -8.93 8.61
CA ALA A 153 -12.97 -8.03 8.63
C ALA A 153 -11.71 -8.79 8.20
N MET A 154 -11.19 -8.49 7.01
CA MET A 154 -10.02 -9.16 6.45
C MET A 154 -8.75 -8.35 6.69
N LEU A 155 -7.73 -9.00 7.25
CA LEU A 155 -6.39 -8.46 7.41
C LEU A 155 -5.39 -9.31 6.59
N PRO A 156 -4.70 -8.71 5.61
CA PRO A 156 -3.68 -9.42 4.83
C PRO A 156 -2.69 -10.13 5.75
N THR A 157 -2.33 -11.37 5.41
CA THR A 157 -1.39 -12.23 6.16
C THR A 157 -1.84 -12.71 7.54
N LEU A 158 -2.97 -12.22 8.07
CA LEU A 158 -3.52 -12.60 9.38
C LEU A 158 -4.83 -13.38 9.25
N GLY A 159 -5.61 -13.14 8.20
CA GLY A 159 -6.83 -13.90 7.88
C GLY A 159 -8.09 -13.05 7.95
N LEU A 160 -9.23 -13.71 8.16
CA LEU A 160 -10.56 -13.12 8.22
C LEU A 160 -11.15 -13.31 9.62
N ALA A 161 -11.52 -12.22 10.27
CA ALA A 161 -12.34 -12.25 11.47
C ALA A 161 -13.81 -12.14 11.07
N GLN A 162 -14.65 -13.03 11.59
CA GLN A 162 -16.10 -12.90 11.50
C GLN A 162 -16.61 -12.21 12.76
N LEU A 163 -17.27 -11.08 12.58
CA LEU A 163 -17.96 -10.36 13.64
C LEU A 163 -19.43 -10.71 13.52
N ALA A 164 -20.01 -11.21 14.62
CA ALA A 164 -21.46 -11.27 14.72
C ALA A 164 -21.95 -9.83 14.57
N ALA A 165 -22.69 -9.55 13.50
CA ALA A 165 -23.49 -8.35 13.48
C ALA A 165 -24.54 -8.59 14.55
N ASP A 166 -24.33 -8.06 15.75
CA ASP A 166 -25.43 -7.94 16.70
C ASP A 166 -26.51 -7.17 15.97
N SER A 167 -27.55 -7.89 15.55
CA SER A 167 -28.78 -7.29 15.10
C SER A 167 -29.24 -6.41 16.26
N LEU A 168 -29.07 -5.09 16.13
CA LEU A 168 -29.51 -4.06 17.08
C LEU A 168 -31.06 -3.95 17.14
N TRP A 169 -31.75 -5.09 17.09
CA TRP A 169 -33.19 -5.22 17.13
C TRP A 169 -33.55 -6.52 17.87
N SER A 170 -33.49 -6.47 19.20
CA SER A 170 -34.31 -7.30 20.08
C SER A 170 -34.81 -6.43 21.23
#